data_AF-A0A7G8EI74-F1
#
_entry.id   AF-A0A7G8EI74-F1
#
_cell.length_a   1.000
_cell.length_b   1.000
_cell.length_c   1.000
_cell.angle_alpha   90.00
_cell.angle_beta   90.00
_cell.angle_gamma   90.00
#
_symmetry.space_group_name_H-M   'P 1'
#
loop_
_entity.id
_entity.type
_entity.pdbx_description
1 polymer ?
#
loop_
_entity_poly.entity_id
_entity_poly.type
_entity_poly.pdbx_seq_one_letter_code
_entity_poly.pdbx_strand_id
1 'polypeptide(L)' 'MGYQEERQYAVRYRGFVLLQQRNHSWLVRPERSPMTLLPFRAPTCSLEDVKALVDWRLQQEAKLLSVA' A
#
# COMPACT_ATOMS: atom_id res chain seq x y z
N MET A 1 -13.57 12.98 26.42
CA MET A 1 -12.60 11.95 25.99
C MET A 1 -12.14 12.34 24.60
N GLY A 2 -10.97 12.99 24.51
CA GLY A 2 -10.44 13.42 23.21
C GLY A 2 -9.91 12.21 22.47
N TYR A 3 -10.59 11.80 21.41
CA TYR A 3 -9.97 10.96 20.40
C TYR A 3 -8.80 11.79 19.87
N GLN A 4 -7.58 11.52 20.33
CA GLN A 4 -6.42 11.89 19.55
C GLN A 4 -6.63 11.19 18.21
N GLU A 5 -7.14 11.93 17.23
CA GLU A 5 -6.94 11.62 15.83
C GLU A 5 -5.42 11.60 15.65
N GLU A 6 -4.81 10.47 16.02
CA GLU A 6 -3.60 10.03 15.36
C GLU A 6 -3.96 10.06 13.89
N ARG A 7 -3.52 11.13 13.22
CA ARG A 7 -3.67 11.36 11.79
C ARG A 7 -3.05 10.14 11.12
N GLN A 8 -3.86 9.11 10.93
CA GLN A 8 -3.47 7.95 10.15
C GLN A 8 -3.27 8.50 8.75
N TYR A 9 -2.01 8.62 8.35
CA TYR A 9 -1.68 9.08 7.01
C TYR A 9 -2.16 8.02 6.03
N ALA A 10 -3.33 8.29 5.44
CA ALA A 10 -3.94 7.51 4.39
C ALA A 10 -3.62 8.16 3.04
N VAL A 11 -2.79 7.51 2.24
CA VAL A 11 -2.38 8.00 0.92
C VAL A 11 -2.93 7.07 -0.14
N ARG A 12 -3.60 7.63 -1.15
CA ARG A 12 -4.11 6.89 -2.30
C ARG A 12 -3.06 6.90 -3.40
N TYR A 13 -2.70 5.74 -3.93
CA TYR A 13 -1.67 5.59 -4.95
C TYR A 13 -1.97 4.39 -5.86
N ARG A 14 -2.10 4.64 -7.17
CA ARG A 14 -2.32 3.61 -8.22
C ARG A 14 -3.45 2.61 -7.89
N GLY A 15 -4.52 3.08 -7.23
CA GLY A 15 -5.63 2.22 -6.82
C GLY A 15 -5.42 1.44 -5.51
N PHE A 16 -4.38 1.80 -4.74
CA PHE A 16 -4.11 1.29 -3.40
C PHE A 16 -4.20 2.40 -2.36
N VAL A 17 -4.67 2.05 -1.17
CA VAL A 17 -4.57 2.88 0.03
C VAL A 17 -3.36 2.43 0.84
N LEU A 18 -2.44 3.36 1.06
CA LEU A 18 -1.29 3.24 1.93
C LEU A 18 -1.67 3.85 3.28
N LEU A 19 -1.67 3.04 4.33
CA LEU A 19 -2.04 3.48 5.67
C LEU A 19 -0.84 3.38 6.59
N GLN A 20 -0.34 4.53 7.03
CA GLN A 20 0.71 4.57 8.04
C GLN A 20 0.15 4.07 9.37
N GLN A 21 0.84 3.10 9.95
CA GLN A 21 0.53 2.48 11.22
C GLN A 21 1.32 3.17 12.35
N ARG A 22 0.89 2.99 13.60
CA ARG A 22 1.56 3.56 14.79
C ARG A 22 3.03 3.16 14.93
N ASN A 23 3.37 1.96 14.46
CA ASN A 23 4.73 1.43 14.47
C ASN A 23 5.56 1.93 13.26
N HIS A 24 5.16 3.03 12.62
CA HIS A 24 5.75 3.59 11.40
C HIS A 24 5.73 2.67 10.17
N SER A 25 5.12 1.48 10.25
CA SER A 25 4.94 0.60 9.11
C SER A 25 3.80 1.06 8.22
N TRP A 26 3.72 0.56 7.00
CA TRP A 26 2.65 0.90 6.06
C TRP A 26 1.83 -0.31 5.72
N LEU A 27 0.51 -0.18 5.85
CA LEU A 27 -0.44 -1.17 5.38
C LEU A 27 -0.92 -0.77 3.99
N VAL A 28 -0.57 -1.55 2.99
CA VAL A 28 -0.98 -1.37 1.60
C VAL A 28 -2.19 -2.26 1.34
N ARG A 29 -3.32 -1.65 1.00
CA ARG A 29 -4.55 -2.36 0.63
C ARG A 29 -5.09 -1.84 -0.71
N PRO A 30 -5.69 -2.68 -1.56
CA PRO A 30 -6.37 -2.20 -2.75
C PRO A 30 -7.62 -1.36 -2.38
N GLU A 31 -7.92 -0.32 -3.16
CA GLU A 31 -9.13 0.50 -3.01
C GLU A 31 -10.36 -0.16 -3.58
N ARG A 32 -10.22 -0.87 -4.70
CA ARG A 32 -11.32 -1.55 -5.39
C ARG A 32 -10.90 -2.96 -5.72
N SER A 33 -11.74 -3.93 -5.37
CA SER A 33 -11.68 -5.29 -5.89
C SER A 33 -12.23 -5.26 -7.32
N PRO A 34 -11.55 -5.80 -8.34
CA PRO A 34 -10.94 -7.13 -8.38
C PRO A 34 -9.48 -7.18 -7.92
N MET A 35 -9.14 -8.22 -7.13
CA MET A 35 -7.82 -8.42 -6.51
C MET A 35 -6.75 -8.80 -7.54
N THR A 36 -6.02 -7.80 -8.02
CA THR A 36 -4.69 -7.99 -8.63
C THR A 36 -3.70 -8.28 -7.49
N LEU A 37 -3.47 -7.34 -6.57
CA LEU A 37 -2.52 -7.51 -5.48
C LEU A 37 -3.17 -7.73 -4.12
N LEU A 38 -2.75 -8.81 -3.44
CA LEU A 38 -3.10 -9.05 -2.05
C LEU A 38 -2.60 -7.92 -1.14
N PRO A 39 -3.36 -7.57 -0.09
CA PRO A 39 -2.91 -6.59 0.89
C PRO A 39 -1.61 -7.06 1.55
N PHE A 40 -0.66 -6.13 1.70
CA PHE A 40 0.64 -6.42 2.28
C PHE A 40 1.13 -5.29 3.16
N ARG A 41 2.06 -5.63 4.04
CA ARG A 41 2.69 -4.67 4.93
C ARG A 41 4.06 -4.30 4.38
N ALA A 42 4.31 -3.00 4.24
CA ALA A 42 5.63 -2.48 4.01
C ALA A 42 6.27 -2.09 5.37
N PRO A 43 7.59 -2.28 5.52
CA PRO A 43 8.31 -1.95 6.75
C PRO A 43 8.31 -0.43 7.03
N THR A 44 9.00 -0.02 8.09
CA THR A 44 9.19 1.38 8.46
C THR A 44 10.04 2.10 7.42
N CYS A 45 9.38 2.65 6.40
CA CYS A 45 10.01 3.32 5.27
C CYS A 45 9.28 4.63 4.93
N SER A 46 9.92 5.44 4.09
CA SER A 46 9.33 6.67 3.57
C SER A 46 8.15 6.37 2.65
N LEU A 47 7.27 7.35 2.46
CA LEU A 47 6.13 7.22 1.54
C LEU A 47 6.60 6.89 0.10
N GLU A 48 7.75 7.41 -0.32
CA GLU A 48 8.33 7.17 -1.64
C GLU A 48 8.77 5.71 -1.82
N ASP A 49 9.44 5.12 -0.82
CA ASP A 49 9.80 3.69 -0.83
C ASP A 49 8.57 2.80 -0.93
N VAL A 50 7.50 3.14 -0.18
CA VAL A 50 6.25 2.37 -0.23
C VAL A 50 5.62 2.46 -1.61
N LYS A 51 5.62 3.64 -2.24
CA LYS A 51 5.15 3.81 -3.62
C LYS A 51 5.98 2.98 -4.61
N ALA A 52 7.30 2.97 -4.46
CA ALA A 52 8.19 2.16 -5.29
C ALA A 52 7.94 0.65 -5.09
N LEU A 53 7.67 0.22 -3.86
CA LEU A 53 7.33 -1.16 -3.55
C LEU A 53 5.99 -1.59 -4.17
N VAL A 54 4.98 -0.70 -4.15
CA VAL A 54 3.71 -0.92 -4.86
C VAL A 54 3.96 -1.03 -6.36
N ASP A 55 4.77 -0.13 -6.92
CA ASP A 55 5.10 -0.14 -8.34
C ASP A 55 5.78 -1.44 -8.76
N TRP A 56 6.81 -1.85 -8.03
CA TRP A 56 7.52 -3.10 -8.26
C TRP A 56 6.57 -4.30 -8.21
N ARG A 57 5.68 -4.36 -7.21
CA ARG A 57 4.71 -5.45 -7.11
C ARG A 57 3.72 -5.47 -8.27
N LEU A 58 3.22 -4.30 -8.69
CA LEU A 58 2.33 -4.19 -9.84
C LEU A 58 3.01 -4.65 -11.12
N GLN A 59 4.30 -4.33 -11.30
CA GLN A 59 5.08 -4.81 -12.44
C GLN A 59 5.28 -6.33 -12.41
N GLN A 60 5.54 -6.92 -11.24
CA GLN A 60 5.66 -8.39 -11.10
C GLN A 60 4.35 -9.09 -11.49
N GLU A 61 3.22 -8.57 -11.03
CA GLU A 61 1.91 -9.11 -11.39
C GLU A 61 1.58 -8.96 -12.87
N ALA A 62 1.82 -7.77 -13.44
CA ALA A 62 1.64 -7.54 -14.87
C ALA A 62 2.51 -8.50 -15.69
N LYS A 63 3.74 -8.77 -15.24
CA LYS A 63 4.64 -9.75 -15.86
C LYS A 63 4.07 -11.16 -15.78
N LEU A 64 3.54 -11.58 -14.62
CA LEU A 64 2.91 -12.89 -14.44
C LEU A 64 1.65 -13.06 -15.30
N LEU A 65 0.85 -12.00 -15.45
CA LEU A 65 -0.35 -12.02 -16.30
C LEU A 65 -0.01 -11.99 -17.80
N SER A 66 1.12 -11.38 -18.19
CA SER A 66 1.56 -11.30 -19.59
C SER A 66 2.20 -12.58 -20.15
N VAL A 67 2.56 -13.54 -19.28
CA VAL A 67 3.21 -14.80 -19.68
C VAL A 67 2.20 -15.97 -19.81
N ALA A 68 0.92 -15.70 -19.58
CA ALA A 68 -0.18 -16.67 -19.62
C ALA A 68 -0.93 -16.66 -20.96
#